data_AF-K6WKJ1-F1
#
_entry.id   AF-K6WKJ1-F1
#
_cell.length_a   1.000
_cell.length_b   1.000
_cell.length_c   1.000
_cell.angle_alpha   90.00
_cell.angle_beta   90.00
_cell.angle_gamma   90.00
#
_symmetry.space_group_name_H-M   'P 1'
#
loop_
_entity.id
_entity.type
_entity.pdbx_description
1 polymer ?
#
loop_
_entity_poly.entity_id
_entity_poly.type
_entity_poly.pdbx_seq_one_letter_code
_entity_poly.pdbx_strand_id
1 'polypeptide(L)'
;MPTAKALESVDRIRTLREGAGKSMEDFTVLAALLDAVSIEDYARARAGGITHVLTMPWMFYSGRNATTAEQIRGMEKFSIDIGFY
;
A
#
# COMPACT_ATOMS: atom_id res chain seq x y z
N MET A 1 -7.98 -1.81 0.88
CA MET A 1 -8.13 -3.12 1.54
C MET A 1 -7.37 -3.14 2.86
N PRO A 2 -7.83 -3.85 3.91
CA PRO A 2 -7.01 -4.11 5.11
C PRO A 2 -5.78 -4.96 4.79
N THR A 3 -4.69 -4.78 5.54
CA THR A 3 -3.41 -5.46 5.29
C THR A 3 -3.57 -6.98 5.36
N ALA A 4 -4.28 -7.51 6.35
CA ALA A 4 -4.50 -8.96 6.50
C ALA A 4 -5.10 -9.59 5.23
N LYS A 5 -6.15 -8.97 4.66
CA LYS A 5 -6.79 -9.45 3.43
C LYS A 5 -5.87 -9.36 2.21
N ALA A 6 -4.99 -8.36 2.18
CA ALA A 6 -3.98 -8.26 1.14
C ALA A 6 -2.98 -9.42 1.22
N LEU A 7 -2.56 -9.81 2.42
CA LEU A 7 -1.65 -10.94 2.63
C LEU A 7 -2.28 -12.28 2.26
N GLU A 8 -3.56 -12.51 2.59
CA GLU A 8 -4.30 -13.68 2.11
C GLU A 8 -4.31 -13.77 0.58
N SER A 9 -4.43 -12.61 -0.10
CA SER A 9 -4.37 -12.53 -1.56
C SER A 9 -2.98 -12.86 -2.09
N VAL A 10 -1.92 -12.41 -1.41
CA VAL A 10 -0.51 -12.74 -1.75
C VAL A 10 -0.28 -14.24 -1.64
N ASP A 11 -0.72 -14.87 -0.56
CA ASP A 11 -0.56 -16.32 -0.37
C ASP A 11 -1.29 -17.10 -1.46
N ARG A 12 -2.52 -16.69 -1.80
CA ARG A 12 -3.26 -17.29 -2.91
C ARG A 12 -2.53 -17.13 -4.26
N ILE A 13 -1.95 -15.96 -4.52
CA ILE A 13 -1.16 -15.72 -5.74
C ILE A 13 0.05 -16.65 -5.77
N ARG A 14 0.75 -16.83 -4.64
CA ARG A 14 1.90 -17.73 -4.54
C ARG A 14 1.50 -19.16 -4.92
N THR A 15 0.44 -19.70 -4.31
CA THR A 15 -0.07 -21.04 -4.63
C THR A 15 -0.42 -21.20 -6.12
N LEU A 16 -1.10 -20.20 -6.69
CA LEU A 16 -1.49 -20.25 -8.10
C LEU A 16 -0.28 -20.19 -9.05
N ARG A 17 0.75 -19.42 -8.71
CA ARG A 17 1.96 -19.33 -9.52
C ARG A 17 2.80 -20.59 -9.41
N GLU A 18 2.99 -21.12 -8.21
CA GLU A 18 3.67 -22.39 -7.98
C GLU A 18 3.00 -23.54 -8.76
N GLY A 19 1.67 -23.64 -8.68
CA GLY A 19 0.90 -24.63 -9.44
C GLY A 19 0.99 -24.46 -10.96
N ALA A 20 1.34 -23.26 -11.43
CA ALA A 20 1.59 -22.96 -12.84
C ALA A 20 3.08 -23.04 -13.23
N GLY A 21 3.96 -23.49 -12.32
CA GLY A 21 5.42 -23.55 -12.54
C GLY A 21 6.07 -22.16 -12.67
N LYS A 22 5.44 -21.12 -12.13
CA LYS A 22 5.93 -19.72 -12.18
C LYS A 22 6.54 -19.31 -10.84
N SER A 23 7.73 -18.72 -10.89
CA SER A 23 8.42 -18.15 -9.72
C SER A 23 7.72 -16.89 -9.19
N MET A 24 7.95 -16.54 -7.92
CA MET A 24 7.63 -15.20 -7.38
C MET A 24 8.77 -14.18 -7.60
N GLU A 25 9.91 -14.63 -8.12
CA GLU A 25 11.01 -13.77 -8.54
C GLU A 25 10.52 -12.75 -9.58
N ASP A 26 10.94 -11.50 -9.42
CA ASP A 26 10.53 -10.32 -10.19
C ASP A 26 9.01 -10.07 -10.26
N PHE A 27 8.21 -10.74 -9.42
CA PHE A 27 6.77 -10.52 -9.37
C PHE A 27 6.42 -9.44 -8.35
N THR A 28 5.87 -8.32 -8.83
CA THR A 28 5.45 -7.21 -7.98
C THR A 28 4.00 -7.36 -7.52
N VAL A 29 3.78 -7.17 -6.22
CA VAL A 29 2.45 -6.98 -5.63
C VAL A 29 2.30 -5.52 -5.21
N LEU A 30 1.37 -4.81 -5.85
CA LEU A 30 0.93 -3.46 -5.50
C LEU A 30 -0.42 -3.53 -4.78
N ALA A 31 -0.53 -2.90 -3.60
CA ALA A 31 -1.78 -2.88 -2.85
C ALA A 31 -2.13 -1.48 -2.33
N ALA A 32 -3.41 -1.10 -2.43
CA ALA A 32 -3.96 0.06 -1.73
C ALA A 32 -4.39 -0.34 -0.30
N LEU A 33 -3.47 -0.16 0.64
CA LEU A 33 -3.66 -0.52 2.04
C LEU A 33 -4.33 0.64 2.79
N LEU A 34 -5.43 0.35 3.48
CA LEU A 34 -6.21 1.39 4.16
C LEU A 34 -5.89 1.49 5.66
N ASP A 35 -5.19 0.51 6.21
CA ASP A 35 -4.80 0.40 7.62
C ASP A 35 -3.27 0.46 7.79
N ALA A 36 -2.54 0.86 6.75
CA ALA A 36 -1.09 1.04 6.78
C ALA A 36 -0.73 2.51 6.56
N VAL A 37 -0.29 3.18 7.64
CA VAL A 37 0.07 4.61 7.62
C VAL A 37 1.35 4.91 8.40
N SER A 38 1.92 3.92 9.09
CA SER A 38 3.20 4.02 9.79
C SER A 38 4.32 3.23 9.09
N ILE A 39 5.56 3.47 9.50
CA ILE A 39 6.73 2.72 9.04
C ILE A 39 6.58 1.24 9.39
N GLU A 40 6.10 0.95 10.61
CA GLU A 40 5.87 -0.40 11.11
C GLU A 40 4.81 -1.14 10.30
N ASP A 41 3.73 -0.45 9.89
CA ASP A 41 2.71 -1.04 9.02
C ASP A 41 3.28 -1.43 7.66
N TYR A 42 4.11 -0.57 7.06
CA TYR A 42 4.76 -0.85 5.78
C TYR A 42 5.79 -1.96 5.89
N ALA A 43 6.54 -2.05 6.98
CA ALA A 43 7.46 -3.15 7.25
C ALA A 43 6.71 -4.49 7.35
N ARG A 44 5.56 -4.52 8.05
CA ARG A 44 4.69 -5.70 8.13
C ARG A 44 4.14 -6.09 6.76
N ALA A 45 3.65 -5.13 5.97
CA ALA A 45 3.18 -5.37 4.61
C ALA A 45 4.28 -5.97 3.72
N ARG A 46 5.50 -5.42 3.79
CA ARG A 46 6.66 -5.92 3.05
C ARG A 46 7.04 -7.34 3.43
N ALA A 47 7.09 -7.63 4.73
CA ALA A 47 7.39 -8.98 5.23
C ALA A 47 6.36 -10.01 4.75
N GLY A 48 5.10 -9.61 4.58
CA GLY A 48 4.04 -10.45 4.02
C GLY A 48 4.02 -10.57 2.49
N GLY A 49 4.96 -9.93 1.78
CA GLY A 49 5.11 -10.06 0.32
C GLY A 49 4.44 -8.96 -0.51
N ILE A 50 4.01 -7.86 0.11
CA ILE A 50 3.61 -6.66 -0.62
C ILE A 50 4.87 -5.88 -1.01
N THR A 51 5.08 -5.68 -2.31
CA THR A 51 6.28 -5.00 -2.83
C THR A 51 6.11 -3.49 -2.94
N HIS A 52 4.87 -3.04 -3.19
CA HIS A 52 4.54 -1.63 -3.39
C HIS A 52 3.21 -1.30 -2.71
N VAL A 53 3.10 -0.09 -2.16
CA VAL A 53 1.86 0.41 -1.58
C VAL A 53 1.40 1.62 -2.38
N LEU A 54 0.14 1.59 -2.81
CA LEU A 54 -0.52 2.78 -3.33
C LEU A 54 -0.99 3.59 -2.12
N THR A 55 -0.27 4.69 -1.83
CA THR A 55 -0.61 5.55 -0.70
C THR A 55 -1.64 6.61 -1.10
N MET A 56 -2.45 7.01 -0.13
CA MET A 56 -3.39 8.12 -0.21
C MET A 56 -2.89 9.22 0.73
N PRO A 57 -2.10 10.19 0.25
CA PRO A 57 -1.36 11.12 1.09
C PRO A 57 -2.20 11.88 2.12
N TRP A 58 -3.44 12.22 1.79
CA TRP A 58 -4.35 12.88 2.71
C TRP A 58 -4.65 12.09 3.98
N MET A 59 -4.45 10.76 3.98
CA MET A 59 -4.61 9.95 5.18
C MET A 59 -3.60 10.29 6.27
N PHE A 60 -2.45 10.87 5.94
CA PHE A 60 -1.45 11.33 6.92
C PHE A 60 -1.86 12.63 7.63
N TYR A 61 -2.76 13.42 7.04
CA TYR A 61 -3.08 14.77 7.52
C TYR A 61 -4.54 14.93 7.99
N SER A 62 -5.48 14.34 7.26
CA SER A 62 -6.93 14.49 7.49
C SER A 62 -7.66 13.15 7.68
N GLY A 63 -6.93 12.04 7.60
CA GLY A 63 -7.47 10.70 7.82
C GLY A 63 -8.38 10.20 6.69
N ARG A 64 -9.03 9.05 6.93
CA ARG A 64 -9.82 8.31 5.93
C ARG A 64 -11.07 9.06 5.44
N ASN A 65 -11.68 9.86 6.31
CA ASN A 65 -12.96 10.52 6.02
C ASN A 65 -12.78 11.96 5.54
N ALA A 66 -11.59 12.30 5.05
CA ALA A 66 -11.28 13.62 4.50
C ALA A 66 -12.26 14.00 3.38
N THR A 67 -12.78 15.22 3.46
CA THR A 67 -13.52 15.86 2.36
C THR A 67 -12.64 16.00 1.13
N THR A 68 -13.23 16.18 -0.06
CA THR A 68 -12.47 16.40 -1.30
C THR A 68 -11.48 17.56 -1.17
N ALA A 69 -11.86 18.64 -0.50
CA ALA A 69 -10.97 19.79 -0.28
C ALA A 69 -9.77 19.44 0.61
N GLU A 70 -9.97 18.62 1.64
CA GLU A 70 -8.88 18.12 2.49
C GLU A 70 -7.99 17.11 1.75
N GLN A 71 -8.57 16.29 0.88
CA GLN A 71 -7.79 15.39 0.03
C GLN A 71 -6.82 16.17 -0.86
N ILE A 72 -7.31 17.21 -1.54
CA ILE A 72 -6.49 18.09 -2.40
C ILE A 72 -5.36 18.74 -1.58
N ARG A 73 -5.68 19.36 -0.44
CA ARG A 73 -4.65 19.99 0.43
C ARG A 73 -3.63 18.98 0.93
N GLY A 74 -4.06 17.77 1.29
CA GLY A 74 -3.17 16.69 1.70
C GLY A 74 -2.21 16.29 0.58
N MET A 75 -2.67 16.24 -0.67
CA MET A 75 -1.82 15.98 -1.83
C MET A 75 -0.78 17.10 -2.05
N GLU A 76 -1.21 18.36 -2.01
CA GLU A 76 -0.32 19.52 -2.15
C GLU A 76 0.77 19.52 -1.08
N LYS A 77 0.36 19.34 0.19
CA LYS A 77 1.29 19.29 1.32
C LYS A 77 2.28 18.13 1.21
N PHE A 78 1.81 16.94 0.85
CA PHE A 78 2.68 15.78 0.68
C PHE A 78 3.75 16.01 -0.38
N SER A 79 3.39 16.65 -1.49
CA SER A 79 4.33 16.94 -2.57
C SER A 79 5.47 17.86 -2.12
N ILE A 80 5.18 18.80 -1.21
CA ILE A 80 6.19 19.66 -0.56
C ILE A 80 7.02 18.85 0.43
N ASP A 81 6.38 18.06 1.30
CA ASP A 81 7.04 17.30 2.35
C ASP A 81 8.07 16.28 1.79
N ILE A 82 7.84 15.76 0.57
CA ILE A 82 8.77 14.83 -0.12
C ILE A 82 9.70 15.49 -1.14
N GLY A 83 9.66 16.82 -1.26
CA GLY A 83 10.58 17.60 -2.10
C GLY A 83 10.34 17.46 -3.60
N PHE A 84 9.12 17.22 -4.04
CA PHE A 84 8.77 17.27 -5.48
C PHE A 84 8.53 18.69 -6.00
N TYR A 85 8.36 19.68 -5.11
CA TYR A 85 8.25 21.11 -5.43
C TYR A 85 9.15 21.94 -4.52
#